data_AF-A0A952B5Z0-F1
#
_entry.id   AF-A0A952B5Z0-F1
#
_cell.length_a   1.000
_cell.length_b   1.000
_cell.length_c   1.000
_cell.angle_alpha   90.00
_cell.angle_beta   90.00
_cell.angle_gamma   90.00
#
_symmetry.space_group_name_H-M   'P 1'
#
loop_
_entity.id
_entity.type
_entity.pdbx_description
1 polymer ?
#
loop_
_entity_poly.entity_id
_entity_poly.type
_entity_poly.pdbx_seq_one_letter_code
_entity_poly.pdbx_strand_id
1 'polypeptide(L)'
;MGEAFQQLSASSLPDDQKNLIMRSLAQPTWDVTKQVREIASLSGVDGAIVMTRGLQTLGFGATLTVEKDLASQVYLLRPELGPQEAALSPLEDLGGTRHQSAARFVAKNKDAIALVISQDRHLSVMHWHEPYDSVAVVENAEWLG
;
A
#
# COMPACT_ATOMS: atom_id res chain seq x y z
N MET A 1 -2.49 -9.62 -19.08
CA MET A 1 -3.94 -9.92 -19.19
C MET A 1 -4.54 -9.68 -20.59
N GLY A 2 -3.86 -9.01 -21.54
CA GLY A 2 -4.43 -8.70 -22.86
C GLY A 2 -4.51 -9.86 -23.87
N GLU A 3 -3.44 -10.65 -24.01
CA GLU A 3 -3.39 -11.73 -25.03
C GLU A 3 -4.31 -12.91 -24.72
N ALA A 4 -4.35 -13.36 -23.46
CA ALA A 4 -5.22 -14.46 -23.04
C ALA A 4 -6.72 -14.12 -23.25
N PHE A 5 -7.09 -12.86 -23.03
CA PHE A 5 -8.45 -12.35 -23.26
C PHE A 5 -8.81 -12.36 -24.75
N GLN A 6 -7.88 -11.94 -25.62
CA GLN A 6 -8.08 -11.97 -27.08
C GLN A 6 -8.16 -13.40 -27.63
N GLN A 7 -7.37 -14.34 -27.08
CA GLN A 7 -7.43 -15.74 -27.49
C GLN A 7 -8.73 -16.42 -27.04
N LEU A 8 -9.21 -16.11 -25.83
CA LEU A 8 -10.47 -16.65 -25.31
C LEU A 8 -11.69 -16.11 -26.06
N SER A 9 -11.71 -14.82 -26.39
CA SER A 9 -12.80 -14.22 -27.16
C SER A 9 -12.89 -14.77 -28.58
N ALA A 10 -11.73 -15.03 -29.21
CA ALA A 10 -11.63 -15.63 -30.54
C ALA A 10 -11.82 -17.17 -30.58
N SER A 11 -11.94 -17.83 -29.42
CA SER A 11 -12.11 -19.29 -29.36
C SER A 11 -13.47 -19.75 -29.88
N SER A 12 -13.56 -21.01 -30.31
CA SER A 12 -14.82 -21.64 -30.73
C SER A 12 -15.68 -22.13 -29.58
N LEU A 13 -15.34 -21.77 -28.33
CA LEU A 13 -16.11 -22.18 -27.16
C LEU A 13 -17.50 -21.54 -27.17
N PRO A 14 -18.53 -22.26 -26.72
CA PRO A 14 -19.84 -21.68 -26.43
C PRO A 14 -19.75 -20.48 -25.47
N ASP A 15 -20.62 -19.50 -25.65
CA ASP A 15 -20.57 -18.23 -24.92
C ASP A 15 -20.75 -18.41 -23.41
N ASP A 16 -21.54 -19.40 -22.96
CA ASP A 16 -21.68 -19.76 -21.56
C ASP A 16 -20.38 -20.29 -20.96
N GLN A 17 -19.61 -21.09 -21.72
CA GLN A 17 -18.29 -21.57 -21.30
C GLN A 17 -17.24 -20.46 -21.30
N LYS A 18 -17.25 -19.58 -22.31
CA LYS A 18 -16.40 -18.37 -22.34
C LYS A 18 -16.70 -17.48 -21.15
N ASN A 19 -17.98 -17.24 -20.86
CA ASN A 19 -18.41 -16.43 -19.72
C ASN A 19 -18.01 -17.06 -18.38
N LEU A 20 -18.06 -18.39 -18.25
CA LEU A 20 -17.60 -19.09 -17.06
C LEU A 20 -16.09 -18.96 -16.84
N ILE A 21 -15.30 -19.15 -17.90
CA ILE A 21 -13.83 -18.98 -17.86
C ILE A 21 -13.47 -17.53 -17.58
N MET A 22 -14.13 -16.57 -18.24
CA MET A 22 -13.94 -15.14 -17.98
C MET A 22 -14.27 -14.80 -16.52
N ARG A 23 -15.36 -15.34 -15.97
CA ARG A 23 -15.72 -15.16 -14.56
C ARG A 23 -14.71 -15.80 -13.62
N SER A 24 -14.15 -16.97 -13.96
CA SER A 24 -13.09 -17.62 -13.17
C SER A 24 -11.75 -16.88 -13.21
N LEU A 25 -11.45 -16.19 -14.30
CA LEU A 25 -10.23 -15.39 -14.46
C LEU A 25 -10.39 -13.96 -13.90
N ALA A 26 -11.61 -13.43 -13.90
CA ALA A 26 -11.96 -12.13 -13.36
C ALA A 26 -12.32 -12.18 -11.87
N GLN A 27 -12.70 -13.35 -11.36
CA GLN A 27 -12.75 -13.57 -9.92
C GLN A 27 -11.32 -13.59 -9.43
N PRO A 28 -10.96 -12.63 -8.58
CA PRO A 28 -9.73 -12.78 -7.85
C PRO A 28 -9.87 -14.06 -7.01
N THR A 29 -8.99 -15.04 -7.22
CA THR A 29 -8.99 -16.30 -6.45
C THR A 29 -8.58 -16.10 -4.99
N TRP A 30 -8.48 -14.86 -4.53
CA TRP A 30 -8.05 -14.51 -3.19
C TRP A 30 -9.26 -14.56 -2.24
N ASP A 31 -9.31 -15.59 -1.40
CA ASP A 31 -10.14 -15.57 -0.19
C ASP A 31 -9.60 -14.50 0.76
N VAL A 32 -10.15 -13.30 0.66
CA VAL A 32 -9.85 -12.11 1.47
C VAL A 32 -9.62 -12.45 2.93
N THR A 33 -10.50 -13.29 3.47
CA THR A 33 -10.49 -13.62 4.89
C THR A 33 -9.24 -14.44 5.25
N LYS A 34 -8.84 -15.35 4.36
CA LYS A 34 -7.63 -16.14 4.51
C LYS A 34 -6.37 -15.27 4.44
N GLN A 35 -6.23 -14.38 3.45
CA GLN A 35 -5.03 -13.54 3.36
C GLN A 35 -4.95 -12.53 4.52
N VAL A 36 -6.08 -11.93 4.91
CA VAL A 36 -6.11 -11.04 6.07
C VAL A 36 -5.65 -11.79 7.32
N ARG A 37 -6.07 -13.04 7.52
CA ARG A 37 -5.64 -13.86 8.65
C ARG A 37 -4.15 -14.20 8.60
N GLU A 38 -3.61 -14.49 7.41
CA GLU A 38 -2.18 -14.73 7.20
C GLU A 38 -1.35 -13.46 7.47
N ILE A 39 -1.75 -12.29 6.96
CA ILE A 39 -1.08 -11.02 7.25
C ILE A 39 -1.15 -10.69 8.74
N ALA A 40 -2.31 -10.89 9.37
CA ALA A 40 -2.51 -10.64 10.79
C ALA A 40 -1.59 -11.53 11.65
N SER A 41 -1.43 -12.81 11.32
CA SER A 41 -0.54 -13.70 12.06
C SER A 41 0.93 -13.29 11.96
N LEU A 42 1.36 -12.78 10.80
CA LEU A 42 2.73 -12.30 10.58
C LEU A 42 2.99 -10.94 11.22
N SER A 43 1.95 -10.13 11.45
CA SER A 43 2.06 -8.80 12.05
C SER A 43 2.43 -8.82 13.54
N GLY A 44 2.40 -9.99 14.18
CA GLY A 44 2.83 -10.18 15.57
C GLY A 44 4.34 -10.12 15.78
N VAL A 45 5.14 -10.01 14.72
CA VAL A 45 6.61 -9.92 14.79
C VAL A 45 7.07 -8.48 14.59
N ASP A 46 8.11 -8.06 15.31
CA ASP A 46 8.74 -6.76 15.13
C ASP A 46 9.31 -6.59 13.71
N GLY A 47 9.06 -5.43 13.11
CA GLY A 47 9.54 -5.07 11.78
C GLY A 47 8.41 -4.81 10.80
N ALA A 48 8.70 -4.99 9.51
CA ALA A 48 7.75 -4.78 8.42
C ALA A 48 7.38 -6.09 7.71
N ILE A 49 6.16 -6.12 7.18
CA ILE A 49 5.73 -7.12 6.19
C ILE A 49 5.93 -6.50 4.81
N VAL A 50 6.62 -7.21 3.92
CA VAL A 50 6.84 -6.80 2.54
C VAL A 50 5.92 -7.62 1.65
N MET A 51 5.17 -6.97 0.78
CA MET A 51 4.24 -7.61 -0.12
C MET A 51 4.21 -6.94 -1.49
N THR A 52 3.74 -7.67 -2.49
CA THR A 52 3.46 -7.12 -3.82
C THR A 52 2.18 -6.29 -3.80
N ARG A 53 1.95 -5.49 -4.85
CA ARG A 53 0.67 -4.78 -5.05
C ARG A 53 -0.53 -5.73 -5.18
N GLY A 54 -0.28 -6.99 -5.54
CA GLY A 54 -1.29 -8.06 -5.56
C GLY A 54 -1.52 -8.73 -4.21
N LEU A 55 -1.06 -8.12 -3.10
CA LEU A 55 -1.18 -8.61 -1.72
C LEU A 55 -0.49 -9.96 -1.47
N GLN A 56 0.48 -10.34 -2.31
CA GLN A 56 1.31 -11.52 -2.06
C GLN A 56 2.43 -11.16 -1.08
N THR A 57 2.47 -11.83 0.07
CA THR A 57 3.54 -11.66 1.05
C THR A 57 4.87 -12.19 0.51
N LEU A 58 5.90 -11.34 0.52
CA LEU A 58 7.28 -11.67 0.15
C LEU A 58 8.15 -11.97 1.38
N GLY A 59 7.83 -11.38 2.53
CA GLY A 59 8.55 -11.59 3.79
C GLY A 59 7.95 -10.82 4.96
N PHE A 60 8.37 -11.14 6.18
CA PHE A 60 7.95 -10.50 7.43
C PHE A 60 9.14 -10.33 8.38
N GLY A 61 9.01 -9.46 9.38
CA GLY A 61 10.10 -9.11 10.30
C GLY A 61 11.22 -8.29 9.66
N ALA A 62 10.93 -7.63 8.53
CA ALA A 62 11.94 -6.89 7.78
C ALA A 62 12.35 -5.61 8.54
N THR A 63 13.66 -5.35 8.56
CA THR A 63 14.21 -4.08 9.05
C THR A 63 14.41 -3.12 7.88
N LEU A 64 13.77 -1.96 7.92
CA LEU A 64 13.91 -0.93 6.90
C LEU A 64 15.25 -0.20 7.09
N THR A 65 16.25 -0.55 6.27
CA THR A 65 17.59 0.08 6.33
C THR A 65 17.69 1.19 5.29
N VAL A 66 17.65 2.43 5.76
CA VAL A 66 17.61 3.65 4.94
C VAL A 66 18.52 4.72 5.52
N GLU A 67 19.06 5.57 4.66
CA GLU A 67 19.94 6.68 5.05
C GLU A 67 19.14 7.71 5.88
N LYS A 68 19.77 8.28 6.92
CA LYS A 68 19.06 9.12 7.91
C LYS A 68 18.66 10.49 7.37
N ASP A 69 19.37 10.97 6.36
CA ASP A 69 19.24 12.24 5.66
C ASP A 69 18.15 12.22 4.57
N LEU A 70 17.61 11.04 4.22
CA LEU A 70 16.44 10.95 3.35
C LEU A 70 15.19 11.49 4.04
N ALA A 71 14.34 12.15 3.25
CA ALA A 71 13.04 12.68 3.66
C ALA A 71 13.10 13.57 4.92
N SER A 72 13.79 14.71 4.87
CA SER A 72 13.79 15.66 6.00
C SER A 72 12.40 16.27 6.27
N GLN A 73 11.54 16.32 5.25
CA GLN A 73 10.18 16.85 5.33
C GLN A 73 9.21 15.95 4.54
N VAL A 74 7.95 15.99 4.95
CA VAL A 74 6.83 15.23 4.35
C VAL A 74 5.61 16.13 4.19
N TYR A 75 4.73 15.81 3.25
CA TYR A 75 3.42 16.46 3.14
C TYR A 75 2.39 15.66 3.92
N LEU A 76 1.79 16.29 4.93
CA LEU A 76 0.69 15.70 5.70
C LEU A 76 -0.66 16.04 5.06
N LEU A 77 -1.49 15.02 4.91
CA LEU A 77 -2.89 15.10 4.50
C LEU A 77 -3.74 14.42 5.57
N ARG A 78 -4.77 15.13 6.06
CA ARG A 78 -5.75 14.58 6.99
C ARG A 78 -7.12 14.62 6.31
N PRO A 79 -7.80 13.49 6.13
CA PRO A 79 -9.14 13.48 5.56
C PRO A 79 -10.10 14.21 6.49
N GLU A 80 -10.39 15.47 6.17
CA GLU A 80 -11.35 16.35 6.83
C GLU A 80 -12.35 16.86 5.78
N LEU A 81 -13.54 17.29 6.21
CA LEU A 81 -14.55 17.86 5.32
C LEU A 81 -14.13 19.26 4.84
N GLY A 82 -13.61 19.37 3.62
CA GLY A 82 -13.30 20.64 2.96
C GLY A 82 -12.05 20.60 2.08
N PRO A 83 -11.73 21.68 1.34
CA PRO A 83 -10.45 21.79 0.64
C PRO A 83 -9.32 21.87 1.67
N GLN A 84 -8.38 20.94 1.60
CA GLN A 84 -7.21 20.92 2.47
C GLN A 84 -5.95 21.24 1.66
N GLU A 85 -5.15 22.19 2.15
CA GLU A 85 -3.79 22.38 1.67
C GLU A 85 -2.90 21.34 2.34
N ALA A 86 -2.14 20.59 1.53
CA ALA A 86 -1.15 19.66 2.05
C ALA A 86 -0.11 20.45 2.87
N ALA A 87 0.07 20.07 4.14
CA ALA A 87 0.97 20.79 5.04
C ALA A 87 2.36 20.19 5.01
N LEU A 88 3.36 20.97 4.58
CA LEU A 88 4.75 20.57 4.66
C LEU A 88 5.18 20.54 6.13
N SER A 89 5.64 19.38 6.60
CA SER A 89 5.97 19.13 8.00
C SER A 89 7.34 18.45 8.12
N PRO A 90 8.17 18.81 9.13
CA PRO A 90 9.36 18.05 9.48
C PRO A 90 9.05 16.56 9.67
N LEU A 91 9.94 15.67 9.19
CA LEU A 91 9.72 14.23 9.35
C LEU A 91 9.63 13.80 10.81
N GLU A 92 10.34 14.48 11.70
CA GLU A 92 10.33 14.23 13.14
C GLU A 92 8.96 14.46 13.79
N ASP A 93 8.16 15.38 13.23
CA ASP A 93 6.78 15.64 13.68
C ASP A 93 5.82 14.53 13.27
N LEU A 94 6.22 13.67 12.32
CA LEU A 94 5.51 12.44 11.97
C LEU A 94 5.52 11.43 13.13
N GLY A 95 6.24 11.65 14.23
CA GLY A 95 6.18 10.81 15.43
C GLY A 95 7.13 9.61 15.39
N GLY A 96 6.67 8.46 15.88
CA GLY A 96 7.50 7.30 16.23
C GLY A 96 8.37 6.71 15.11
N THR A 97 9.35 5.88 15.51
CA THR A 97 10.39 5.33 14.63
C THR A 97 9.84 4.53 13.44
N ARG A 98 8.68 3.88 13.58
CA ARG A 98 8.00 3.18 12.47
C ARG A 98 7.61 4.13 11.34
N HIS A 99 7.02 5.27 11.69
CA HIS A 99 6.58 6.27 10.73
C HIS A 99 7.77 6.91 10.00
N GLN A 100 8.80 7.30 10.75
CA GLN A 100 10.00 7.88 10.16
C GLN A 100 10.75 6.91 9.24
N SER A 101 10.85 5.63 9.64
CA SER A 101 11.51 4.60 8.82
C SER A 101 10.73 4.31 7.54
N ALA A 102 9.40 4.28 7.61
CA ALA A 102 8.54 4.08 6.45
C ALA A 102 8.61 5.24 5.46
N ALA A 103 8.55 6.49 5.92
CA ALA A 103 8.67 7.66 5.05
C ALA A 103 10.02 7.70 4.33
N ARG A 104 11.12 7.44 5.04
CA ARG A 104 12.46 7.32 4.44
C ARG A 104 12.54 6.18 3.41
N PHE A 105 11.89 5.05 3.69
CA PHE A 105 11.82 3.93 2.76
C PHE A 105 11.09 4.30 1.46
N VAL A 106 9.96 5.00 1.56
CA VAL A 106 9.20 5.50 0.40
C VAL A 106 10.01 6.55 -0.38
N ALA A 107 10.71 7.46 0.30
CA ALA A 107 11.57 8.44 -0.38
C ALA A 107 12.70 7.79 -1.18
N LYS A 108 13.28 6.69 -0.66
CA LYS A 108 14.29 5.90 -1.38
C LYS A 108 13.68 5.07 -2.52
N ASN A 109 12.50 4.51 -2.30
CA ASN A 109 11.82 3.60 -3.23
C ASN A 109 10.50 4.25 -3.66
N LYS A 110 10.58 5.20 -4.60
CA LYS A 110 9.45 6.07 -4.98
C LYS A 110 8.21 5.30 -5.50
N ASP A 111 8.39 4.08 -5.99
CA ASP A 111 7.30 3.19 -6.43
C ASP A 111 6.62 2.41 -5.30
N ALA A 112 7.13 2.49 -4.08
CA ALA A 112 6.58 1.79 -2.92
C ALA A 112 5.44 2.57 -2.27
N ILE A 113 4.53 1.82 -1.65
CA ILE A 113 3.50 2.34 -0.76
C ILE A 113 3.76 1.73 0.62
N ALA A 114 3.74 2.55 1.66
CA ALA A 114 3.82 2.08 3.04
C ALA A 114 2.47 2.26 3.75
N LEU A 115 2.03 1.19 4.41
CA LEU A 115 0.90 1.20 5.34
C LEU A 115 1.49 1.13 6.74
N VAL A 116 1.22 2.14 7.57
CA VAL A 116 1.79 2.24 8.91
C VAL A 116 0.67 2.34 9.93
N ILE A 117 0.62 1.37 10.84
CA ILE A 117 -0.25 1.38 12.01
C ILE A 117 0.66 1.56 13.23
N SER A 118 0.44 2.63 13.99
CA SER A 118 1.17 2.86 15.25
C SER A 118 0.21 2.74 16.41
N GLN A 119 0.72 2.33 17.56
CA GLN A 119 -0.09 2.08 18.76
C GLN A 119 -0.91 3.32 19.19
N ASP A 120 -0.36 4.51 18.97
CA ASP A 120 -0.97 5.78 19.39
C ASP A 120 -1.75 6.49 18.26
N ARG A 121 -1.84 5.90 17.06
CA ARG A 121 -2.46 6.55 15.90
C ARG A 121 -3.21 5.58 14.98
N HIS A 122 -4.07 6.19 14.19
CA HIS A 122 -4.82 5.59 13.10
C HIS A 122 -3.92 5.17 11.91
N LEU A 123 -4.50 4.53 10.89
CA LEU A 123 -3.76 4.05 9.73
C LEU A 123 -3.18 5.22 8.94
N SER A 124 -1.87 5.18 8.68
CA SER A 124 -1.20 6.10 7.76
C SER A 124 -0.84 5.42 6.46
N VAL A 125 -1.15 6.07 5.34
CA VAL A 125 -0.73 5.65 3.99
C VAL A 125 0.33 6.61 3.50
N MET A 126 1.48 6.09 3.08
CA MET A 126 2.58 6.90 2.58
C MET A 126 2.94 6.48 1.15
N HIS A 127 3.11 7.47 0.28
CA HIS A 127 3.59 7.24 -1.07
C HIS A 127 4.41 8.44 -1.55
N TRP A 128 5.19 8.23 -2.61
CA TRP A 128 5.86 9.34 -3.28
C TRP A 128 4.86 10.18 -4.06
N HIS A 129 4.92 11.51 -3.90
CA HIS A 129 4.07 12.44 -4.63
C HIS A 129 4.93 13.29 -5.56
N GLU A 130 4.93 12.95 -6.85
CA GLU A 130 5.76 13.62 -7.86
C GLU A 130 5.57 15.14 -7.94
N PRO A 131 4.34 15.70 -7.89
CA PRO A 131 4.16 17.14 -7.96
C PRO A 131 4.84 17.92 -6.83
N TYR A 132 5.09 17.28 -5.68
CA TYR A 132 5.76 17.90 -4.54
C TYR A 132 7.20 17.40 -4.34
N ASP A 133 7.69 16.49 -5.19
CA ASP A 133 8.99 15.81 -5.05
C ASP A 133 9.25 15.36 -3.60
N SER A 134 8.21 14.81 -2.96
CA SER A 134 8.22 14.51 -1.52
C SER A 134 7.28 13.36 -1.17
N VAL A 135 7.42 12.84 0.05
CA VAL A 135 6.53 11.80 0.58
C VAL A 135 5.23 12.46 1.03
N ALA A 136 4.11 12.03 0.46
CA ALA A 136 2.78 12.34 0.97
C ALA A 136 2.40 11.30 2.03
N VAL A 137 1.88 11.78 3.16
CA VAL A 137 1.40 10.97 4.27
C VAL A 137 -0.06 11.33 4.51
N VAL A 138 -0.94 10.37 4.24
CA VAL A 138 -2.36 10.46 4.55
C VAL A 138 -2.57 9.81 5.92
N GLU A 139 -2.83 10.63 6.94
CA GLU A 139 -3.19 10.15 8.29
C GLU A 139 -4.69 9.80 8.35
N ASN A 140 -5.12 9.01 9.33
CA ASN A 140 -6.54 8.61 9.51
C ASN A 140 -7.17 8.00 8.24
N ALA A 141 -6.38 7.23 7.48
CA ALA A 141 -6.80 6.73 6.18
C ALA A 141 -7.97 5.74 6.24
N GLU A 142 -8.31 5.20 7.42
CA GLU A 142 -9.49 4.36 7.60
C GLU A 142 -10.82 5.14 7.50
N TRP A 143 -10.80 6.48 7.48
CA TRP A 143 -12.00 7.32 7.28
C TRP A 143 -12.29 7.61 5.80
N LEU A 144 -11.50 7.05 4.88
CA LEU A 144 -11.71 7.18 3.43
C LEU A 144 -12.76 6.18 2.87
N GLY A 145 -13.42 5.42 3.74
CA GLY A 145 -14.39 4.36 3.39
C GLY A 145 -15.85 4.80 3.42
#